data_AF-A0ABC8UM43-F1
#
_entry.id   AF-A0ABC8UM43-F1
#
_cell.length_a   1.000
_cell.length_b   1.000
_cell.length_c   1.000
_cell.angle_alpha   90.00
_cell.angle_beta   90.00
_cell.angle_gamma   90.00
#
_symmetry.space_group_name_H-M   'P 1'
#
loop_
_entity.id
_entity.type
_entity.pdbx_description
1 polymer ?
#
loop_
_entity_poly.entity_id
_entity_poly.type
_entity_poly.pdbx_seq_one_letter_code
_entity_poly.pdbx_strand_id
1 'polypeptide(L)'
;MEDPLERLGSEGVSGLESSMKELSMEIDPPSKENLATAKDWRRTLDKVIPAVVVLRTTACRAFDTESAGAGSATGFVVDKRRGIILTNRHVVKPGPVVAEAMFLNRDEIPVYPIYRDPVHDFGFFRYDPGAVQFLSYEEIPLAPEAACVGLEIRVVGNDSGEKVYT
;
A
#
# COMPACT_ATOMS: atom_id res chain seq x y z
N MET A 1 -63.52 -12.85 -31.57
CA MET A 1 -62.34 -12.01 -31.91
C MET A 1 -61.17 -12.80 -31.39
N GLU A 2 -60.53 -13.58 -32.25
CA GLU A 2 -59.44 -14.48 -31.85
C GLU A 2 -58.11 -13.97 -32.40
N ASP A 3 -57.11 -14.11 -31.53
CA ASP A 3 -55.79 -13.50 -31.52
C ASP A 3 -54.79 -14.35 -32.33
N PRO A 4 -53.90 -13.78 -33.16
CA PRO A 4 -52.85 -14.54 -33.82
C PRO A 4 -51.53 -14.47 -33.03
N LEU A 5 -51.39 -15.36 -32.06
CA LEU A 5 -50.08 -15.84 -31.59
C LEU A 5 -49.56 -16.89 -32.58
N GLU A 6 -48.51 -16.56 -33.31
CA GLU A 6 -47.34 -17.42 -33.54
C GLU A 6 -46.38 -16.81 -34.58
N ARG A 7 -45.08 -16.99 -34.32
CA ARG A 7 -43.89 -16.79 -35.20
C ARG A 7 -43.14 -15.44 -35.11
N LEU A 8 -42.12 -15.41 -34.25
CA LEU A 8 -40.70 -15.17 -34.55
C LEU A 8 -39.98 -15.15 -33.18
N GLY A 9 -38.95 -15.92 -32.87
CA GLY A 9 -37.78 -16.26 -33.67
C GLY A 9 -36.57 -15.92 -32.79
N SER A 10 -35.94 -16.96 -32.26
CA SER A 10 -34.84 -16.97 -31.29
C SER A 10 -33.51 -16.53 -31.92
N GLU A 11 -33.11 -15.26 -31.81
CA GLU A 11 -31.76 -14.80 -32.22
C GLU A 11 -31.20 -13.62 -31.38
N GLY A 12 -31.29 -13.69 -30.05
CA GLY A 12 -30.85 -12.58 -29.17
C GLY A 12 -29.84 -12.90 -28.06
N VAL A 13 -29.47 -14.16 -27.83
CA VAL A 13 -28.81 -14.55 -26.56
C VAL A 13 -27.35 -14.99 -26.73
N SER A 14 -26.88 -15.28 -27.95
CA SER A 14 -25.55 -15.88 -28.16
C SER A 14 -24.36 -14.89 -28.13
N GLY A 15 -24.60 -13.57 -28.17
CA GLY A 15 -23.54 -12.56 -28.23
C GLY A 15 -23.06 -12.04 -26.87
N LEU A 16 -23.78 -12.31 -25.78
CA LEU A 16 -23.45 -11.78 -24.45
C LEU A 16 -22.72 -12.81 -23.56
N GLU A 17 -22.86 -14.10 -23.84
CA GLU A 17 -22.15 -15.17 -23.13
C GLU A 17 -20.67 -15.28 -23.53
N SER A 18 -20.30 -14.85 -24.75
CA SER A 18 -18.92 -14.96 -25.23
C SER A 18 -17.97 -13.95 -24.59
N SER A 19 -18.48 -12.78 -24.15
CA SER A 19 -17.64 -11.71 -23.58
C SER A 19 -17.44 -11.81 -22.06
N MET A 20 -18.20 -12.67 -21.36
CA MET A 20 -18.00 -12.94 -19.92
C MET A 20 -17.11 -14.16 -19.65
N LYS A 21 -16.70 -14.88 -20.69
CA LYS A 21 -15.91 -16.12 -20.57
C LYS A 21 -14.40 -15.90 -20.53
N GLU A 22 -13.92 -14.67 -20.71
CA GLU A 22 -12.49 -14.36 -20.83
C GLU A 22 -11.88 -13.69 -19.58
N LEU A 23 -12.66 -13.53 -18.50
CA LEU A 23 -12.18 -13.03 -17.21
C LEU A 23 -12.31 -14.05 -16.06
N SER A 24 -12.44 -15.34 -16.38
CA SER A 24 -12.23 -16.39 -15.38
C SER A 24 -10.74 -16.69 -15.32
N MET A 25 -10.05 -16.07 -14.37
CA MET A 25 -8.74 -16.55 -13.93
C MET A 25 -8.96 -17.94 -13.34
N GLU A 26 -8.56 -19.00 -14.06
CA GLU A 26 -8.46 -20.31 -13.45
C GLU A 26 -7.38 -20.23 -12.37
N ILE A 27 -7.83 -20.37 -11.12
CA ILE A 27 -6.95 -20.41 -9.96
C ILE A 27 -6.28 -21.78 -9.99
N ASP A 28 -4.98 -21.81 -10.27
CA ASP A 28 -4.16 -23.01 -10.11
C ASP A 28 -4.43 -23.65 -8.72
N PRO A 29 -4.47 -24.99 -8.62
CA PRO A 29 -4.66 -25.66 -7.34
C PRO A 29 -3.60 -25.17 -6.34
N PRO A 30 -3.93 -25.06 -5.04
CA PRO A 30 -3.05 -24.44 -4.05
C PRO A 30 -1.70 -25.16 -4.06
N SER A 31 -0.69 -24.46 -4.57
CA SER A 31 0.69 -24.93 -4.58
C SER A 31 1.14 -25.07 -3.13
N LYS A 32 1.54 -26.29 -2.74
CA LYS A 32 2.29 -26.70 -1.54
C LYS A 32 2.26 -25.71 -0.36
N GLU A 33 1.63 -26.12 0.74
CA GLU A 33 1.61 -25.47 2.06
C GLU A 33 2.84 -24.59 2.34
N ASN A 34 2.73 -23.29 2.01
CA ASN A 34 3.70 -22.25 2.36
C ASN A 34 3.47 -21.86 3.82
N LEU A 35 3.78 -22.78 4.75
CA LEU A 35 3.73 -22.50 6.18
C LEU A 35 5.06 -21.86 6.57
N ALA A 36 5.15 -20.54 6.44
CA ALA A 36 6.27 -19.78 6.99
C ALA A 36 6.34 -20.05 8.50
N THR A 37 7.52 -20.47 9.00
CA THR A 37 7.64 -20.77 10.42
C THR A 37 7.71 -19.48 11.23
N ALA A 38 7.41 -19.56 12.53
CA ALA A 38 7.57 -18.40 13.43
C ALA A 38 9.01 -17.83 13.41
N LYS A 39 10.01 -18.68 13.12
CA LYS A 39 11.41 -18.26 12.98
C LYS A 39 11.64 -17.48 11.69
N ASP A 40 11.00 -17.88 10.59
CA ASP A 40 11.09 -17.17 9.30
C ASP A 40 10.43 -15.80 9.39
N TRP A 41 9.29 -15.72 10.07
CA TRP A 41 8.63 -14.44 10.35
C TRP A 41 9.47 -13.52 11.21
N ARG A 42 10.04 -14.02 12.30
CA ARG A 42 10.94 -13.21 13.15
C ARG A 42 12.12 -12.66 12.36
N ARG A 43 12.76 -13.48 11.53
CA ARG A 43 13.87 -13.04 10.67
C ARG A 43 13.42 -11.98 9.66
N THR A 44 12.22 -12.12 9.11
CA THR A 44 11.66 -11.15 8.17
C THR A 44 11.38 -9.83 8.86
N LEU A 45 10.73 -9.85 10.03
CA LEU A 45 10.42 -8.68 10.84
C LEU A 45 11.68 -7.93 11.30
N ASP A 46 12.69 -8.65 11.80
CA ASP A 46 13.98 -8.07 12.19
C ASP A 46 14.66 -7.32 11.03
N LYS A 47 14.41 -7.75 9.78
CA LYS A 47 14.93 -7.12 8.58
C LYS A 47 14.11 -5.90 8.13
N VAL A 48 12.78 -5.97 8.18
CA VAL A 48 11.91 -4.93 7.60
C VAL A 48 11.59 -3.80 8.58
N ILE A 49 11.45 -4.09 9.88
CA ILE A 49 11.05 -3.09 10.89
C ILE A 49 11.94 -1.83 10.89
N PRO A 50 13.28 -1.92 10.76
CA PRO A 50 14.14 -0.73 10.70
C PRO A 50 13.83 0.24 9.54
N ALA A 51 13.16 -0.24 8.49
CA ALA A 51 12.77 0.53 7.32
C ALA A 51 11.33 1.07 7.39
N VAL A 52 10.60 0.75 8.46
CA VAL A 52 9.27 1.26 8.75
C VAL A 52 9.40 2.55 9.55
N VAL A 53 8.72 3.60 9.11
CA VAL A 53 8.77 4.93 9.73
C VAL A 53 7.38 5.39 10.17
N VAL A 54 7.31 6.23 11.19
CA VAL A 54 6.11 7.02 11.47
C VAL A 54 6.17 8.29 10.66
N LEU A 55 5.15 8.55 9.85
CA LEU A 55 4.96 9.83 9.19
C LEU A 55 4.05 10.71 10.04
N ARG A 56 4.58 11.83 10.52
CA ARG A 56 3.77 12.90 11.10
C ARG A 56 3.52 13.95 10.04
N THR A 57 2.27 14.29 9.82
CA THR A 57 1.86 15.25 8.79
C THR A 57 1.01 16.34 9.42
N THR A 58 1.21 17.57 8.97
CA THR A 58 0.42 18.74 9.38
C THR A 58 -0.03 19.49 8.13
N ALA A 59 -1.34 19.50 7.88
CA ALA A 59 -1.98 20.37 6.92
C ALA A 59 -2.36 21.68 7.63
N CYS A 60 -1.59 22.75 7.37
CA CYS A 60 -1.77 24.02 8.08
C CYS A 60 -3.07 24.74 7.70
N ARG A 61 -3.69 24.42 6.56
CA ARG A 61 -4.91 25.04 6.05
C ARG A 61 -5.78 24.00 5.36
N ALA A 62 -7.09 24.25 5.35
CA ALA A 62 -8.01 23.48 4.55
C ALA A 62 -7.71 23.66 3.05
N PHE A 63 -7.80 22.59 2.26
CA PHE A 63 -7.51 22.59 0.84
C PHE A 63 -8.24 21.41 0.17
N ASP A 64 -8.81 21.65 -1.02
CA ASP A 64 -9.43 20.61 -1.86
C ASP A 64 -10.33 19.64 -1.06
N THR A 65 -11.31 20.19 -0.34
CA THR A 65 -12.26 19.49 0.55
C THR A 65 -11.69 18.87 1.83
N GLU A 66 -10.37 18.83 2.01
CA GLU A 66 -9.75 18.39 3.26
C GLU A 66 -9.58 19.55 4.26
N SER A 67 -9.79 19.27 5.55
CA SER A 67 -9.63 20.24 6.64
C SER A 67 -8.17 20.37 7.07
N ALA A 68 -7.85 21.51 7.70
CA ALA A 68 -6.58 21.65 8.41
C ALA A 68 -6.51 20.66 9.59
N GLY A 69 -5.31 20.16 9.89
CA GLY A 69 -5.13 19.22 10.98
C GLY A 69 -3.75 18.57 10.96
N ALA A 70 -3.46 17.83 12.02
CA ALA A 70 -2.28 17.00 12.12
C ALA A 70 -2.69 15.51 12.21
N GLY A 71 -1.82 14.64 11.73
CA GLY A 71 -2.05 13.20 11.75
C GLY A 71 -0.76 12.41 11.76
N SER A 72 -0.89 11.14 12.10
CA SER A 72 0.20 10.16 12.09
C SER A 72 -0.17 8.98 11.20
N ALA A 73 0.81 8.41 10.52
CA ALA A 73 0.63 7.26 9.64
C ALA A 73 1.91 6.44 9.56
N THR A 74 1.84 5.26 8.93
CA THR A 74 3.02 4.45 8.62
C THR A 74 3.55 4.78 7.22
N GLY A 75 4.87 4.78 7.07
CA GLY A 75 5.57 4.76 5.80
C GLY A 75 6.62 3.66 5.74
N PHE A 76 7.01 3.28 4.52
CA PHE A 76 8.01 2.24 4.25
C PHE A 76 9.08 2.79 3.32
N VAL A 77 10.37 2.64 3.67
CA VAL A 77 11.45 2.99 2.74
C VAL A 77 11.50 1.95 1.63
N VAL A 78 11.27 2.38 0.39
CA VAL A 78 11.25 1.52 -0.82
C VAL A 78 12.41 1.79 -1.78
N ASP A 79 13.08 2.94 -1.66
CA ASP A 79 14.36 3.21 -2.32
C ASP A 79 15.24 4.02 -1.36
N LYS A 80 16.18 3.34 -0.70
CA LYS A 80 17.09 3.93 0.29
C LYS A 80 18.09 4.89 -0.37
N ARG A 81 18.52 4.59 -1.60
CA ARG A 81 19.50 5.42 -2.32
C ARG A 81 18.91 6.77 -2.70
N ARG A 82 17.64 6.80 -3.10
CA ARG A 82 16.91 8.02 -3.48
C ARG A 82 16.13 8.63 -2.31
N GLY A 83 16.09 7.96 -1.17
CA GLY A 83 15.35 8.39 0.01
C GLY A 83 13.84 8.41 -0.22
N ILE A 84 13.27 7.37 -0.83
CA ILE A 84 11.83 7.30 -1.15
C ILE A 84 11.10 6.49 -0.09
N ILE A 85 10.07 7.09 0.48
CA ILE A 85 9.12 6.47 1.40
C ILE A 85 7.77 6.31 0.69
N LEU A 86 7.25 5.08 0.65
CA LEU A 86 5.90 4.75 0.22
C LEU A 86 4.93 4.85 1.41
N THR A 87 3.76 5.43 1.18
CA THR A 87 2.65 5.49 2.14
C THR A 87 1.32 5.58 1.39
N ASN A 88 0.21 5.72 2.12
CA ASN A 88 -1.10 5.93 1.52
C ASN A 88 -1.27 7.34 0.95
N ARG A 89 -2.11 7.50 -0.08
CA ARG A 89 -2.35 8.78 -0.75
C ARG A 89 -2.91 9.82 0.20
N HIS A 90 -3.83 9.42 1.07
CA HIS A 90 -4.48 10.31 2.03
C HIS A 90 -3.52 10.87 3.11
N VAL A 91 -2.35 10.24 3.29
CA VAL A 91 -1.28 10.72 4.18
C VAL A 91 -0.52 11.88 3.54
N VAL A 92 -0.30 11.82 2.22
CA VAL A 92 0.41 12.86 1.46
C VAL A 92 -0.33 14.20 1.48
N LYS A 93 -1.65 14.18 1.68
CA LYS A 93 -2.58 15.32 1.58
C LYS A 93 -2.68 15.89 0.15
N PRO A 94 -3.83 16.45 -0.26
CA PRO A 94 -4.00 17.07 -1.57
C PRO A 94 -3.36 18.47 -1.65
N GLY A 95 -3.22 19.14 -0.50
CA GLY A 95 -2.65 20.48 -0.39
C GLY A 95 -1.26 20.51 0.25
N PRO A 96 -0.69 21.71 0.44
CA PRO A 96 0.59 21.89 1.12
C PRO A 96 0.61 21.22 2.51
N VAL A 97 1.64 20.41 2.75
CA VAL A 97 1.82 19.64 3.99
C VAL A 97 3.21 19.85 4.55
N VAL A 98 3.30 19.97 5.87
CA VAL A 98 4.56 19.84 6.63
C VAL A 98 4.63 18.40 7.12
N ALA A 99 5.69 17.68 6.80
CA ALA A 99 5.80 16.27 7.13
C ALA A 99 7.20 15.88 7.64
N GLU A 100 7.22 14.95 8.57
CA GLU A 100 8.43 14.38 9.18
C GLU A 100 8.31 12.85 9.24
N ALA A 101 9.40 12.15 8.96
CA ALA A 101 9.54 10.72 9.17
C ALA A 101 10.34 10.48 10.45
N MET A 102 9.72 9.79 11.41
CA MET A 102 10.38 9.28 12.61
C MET A 102 10.82 7.84 12.37
N PHE A 103 12.13 7.63 12.36
CA PHE A 103 12.76 6.31 12.24
C PHE A 103 12.79 5.58 13.59
N LEU A 104 13.13 4.28 13.56
CA LEU A 104 13.17 3.44 14.77
C LEU A 104 14.13 3.96 15.86
N ASN A 105 15.24 4.60 15.45
CA ASN A 105 16.20 5.25 16.35
C ASN A 105 15.71 6.61 16.89
N ARG A 106 14.49 7.03 16.54
CA ARG A 106 13.87 8.32 16.86
C ARG A 106 14.49 9.53 16.15
N ASP A 107 15.25 9.32 15.07
CA ASP A 107 15.61 10.43 14.19
C ASP A 107 14.33 10.97 13.55
N GLU A 108 14.14 12.29 13.66
CA GLU A 108 13.03 13.01 13.06
C GLU A 108 13.54 13.75 11.82
N ILE A 109 13.18 13.23 10.66
CA ILE A 109 13.74 13.70 9.38
C ILE A 109 12.63 14.40 8.59
N PRO A 110 12.83 15.66 8.15
CA PRO A 110 11.90 16.32 7.26
C PRO A 110 11.71 15.53 5.97
N VAL A 111 10.46 15.39 5.53
CA VAL A 111 10.13 14.70 4.28
C VAL A 111 9.22 15.53 3.39
N TYR A 112 9.36 15.36 2.09
CA TYR A 112 8.67 16.18 1.10
C TYR A 112 7.87 15.31 0.13
N PRO A 113 6.59 15.63 -0.12
CA PRO A 113 5.80 14.84 -1.05
C PRO A 113 6.39 14.99 -2.46
N ILE A 114 6.61 13.88 -3.14
CA ILE A 114 7.11 13.86 -4.53
C ILE A 114 6.11 13.27 -5.50
N TYR A 115 5.10 12.54 -5.00
CA TYR A 115 4.04 11.98 -5.80
C TYR A 115 2.81 11.69 -4.95
N ARG A 116 1.63 11.94 -5.51
CA ARG A 116 0.34 11.57 -4.96
C ARG A 116 -0.48 10.95 -6.10
N ASP A 117 -0.81 9.67 -5.99
CA ASP A 117 -1.49 8.98 -7.08
C ASP A 117 -2.91 9.54 -7.27
N PRO A 118 -3.39 9.80 -8.50
CA PRO A 118 -4.72 10.38 -8.71
C PRO A 118 -5.86 9.38 -8.46
N VAL A 119 -5.59 8.08 -8.55
CA VAL A 119 -6.63 7.04 -8.57
C VAL A 119 -6.49 6.12 -7.35
N HIS A 120 -5.30 5.57 -7.15
CA HIS A 120 -4.99 4.58 -6.14
C HIS A 120 -4.61 5.25 -4.81
N ASP A 121 -4.81 4.57 -3.69
CA ASP A 121 -4.48 5.11 -2.36
C ASP A 121 -3.00 4.92 -1.98
N PHE A 122 -2.09 5.37 -2.84
CA PHE A 122 -0.66 5.45 -2.53
C PHE A 122 -0.02 6.80 -2.90
N GLY A 123 1.13 7.07 -2.30
CA GLY A 123 1.95 8.22 -2.61
C GLY A 123 3.37 8.07 -2.09
N PHE A 124 4.23 9.01 -2.47
CA PHE A 124 5.65 8.98 -2.14
C PHE A 124 6.08 10.28 -1.46
N PHE A 125 6.84 10.11 -0.38
CA PHE A 125 7.66 11.15 0.23
C PHE A 125 9.13 10.93 -0.11
N ARG A 126 9.90 12.02 -0.11
CA ARG A 126 11.36 12.00 -0.21
C ARG A 126 12.00 12.55 1.06
N TYR A 127 13.02 11.88 1.55
CA TYR A 127 13.88 12.31 2.65
C TYR A 127 15.35 12.36 2.19
N ASP A 128 16.22 12.95 3.00
CA ASP A 128 17.67 12.87 2.81
C ASP A 128 18.22 11.62 3.54
N PRO A 129 18.72 10.60 2.83
CA PRO A 129 19.31 9.42 3.46
C PRO A 129 20.49 9.74 4.38
N GLY A 130 21.22 10.83 4.11
CA GLY A 130 22.35 11.27 4.95
C GLY A 130 21.94 11.84 6.31
N ALA A 131 20.66 12.19 6.47
CA ALA A 131 20.12 12.66 7.74
C ALA A 131 19.82 11.52 8.73
N VAL A 132 19.73 10.26 8.27
CA VAL A 132 19.57 9.10 9.16
C VAL A 132 20.94 8.73 9.75
N GLN A 133 21.12 8.93 11.05
CA GLN A 133 22.39 8.67 11.71
C GLN A 133 22.27 7.49 12.67
N PHE A 134 23.30 6.66 12.75
CA PHE A 134 23.37 5.56 13.72
C PHE A 134 22.26 4.49 13.61
N LEU A 135 21.53 4.42 12.49
CA LEU A 135 20.58 3.35 12.17
C LEU A 135 20.98 2.63 10.89
N SER A 136 21.13 1.31 10.98
CA SER A 136 21.27 0.43 9.82
C SER A 136 19.90 -0.14 9.47
N TYR A 137 19.47 0.07 8.23
CA TYR A 137 18.22 -0.45 7.69
C TYR A 137 18.39 -0.72 6.19
N GLU A 138 17.55 -1.59 5.62
CA GLU A 138 17.50 -1.87 4.19
C GLU A 138 16.18 -1.39 3.60
N GLU A 139 16.12 -1.12 2.30
CA GLU A 139 14.84 -0.84 1.65
C GLU A 139 13.96 -2.11 1.58
N ILE A 140 12.64 -1.90 1.61
CA ILE A 140 11.65 -2.98 1.46
C ILE A 140 11.39 -3.15 -0.05
N PRO A 141 11.80 -4.28 -0.65
CA PRO A 141 11.59 -4.51 -2.07
C PRO A 141 10.10 -4.73 -2.35
N LEU A 142 9.62 -4.13 -3.44
CA LEU A 142 8.28 -4.40 -3.96
C LEU A 142 8.34 -5.66 -4.84
N ALA A 143 7.41 -6.59 -4.64
CA ALA A 143 7.35 -7.85 -5.37
C ALA A 143 5.90 -8.16 -5.82
N PRO A 144 5.35 -7.43 -6.80
CA PRO A 144 3.95 -7.59 -7.21
C PRO A 144 3.64 -9.01 -7.71
N GLU A 145 4.58 -9.63 -8.41
CA GLU A 145 4.49 -11.00 -8.93
C GLU A 145 4.51 -12.10 -7.85
N ALA A 146 4.84 -11.75 -6.59
CA ALA A 146 4.86 -12.71 -5.49
C ALA A 146 3.50 -12.87 -4.78
N ALA A 147 2.53 -12.00 -5.06
CA ALA A 147 1.22 -12.05 -4.42
C ALA A 147 0.36 -13.18 -4.98
N CYS A 148 -0.04 -14.13 -4.14
CA CYS A 148 -0.92 -15.23 -4.52
C CYS A 148 -1.97 -15.52 -3.43
N VAL A 149 -3.09 -16.14 -3.83
CA VAL A 149 -4.16 -16.53 -2.90
C VAL A 149 -3.64 -17.61 -1.95
N GLY A 150 -3.93 -17.46 -0.65
CA GLY A 150 -3.49 -18.39 0.39
C GLY A 150 -2.09 -18.13 0.95
N LEU A 151 -1.40 -17.08 0.48
CA LEU A 151 -0.13 -16.64 1.08
C LEU A 151 -0.37 -16.09 2.50
N GLU A 152 0.40 -16.57 3.48
CA GLU A 152 0.40 -15.97 4.82
C GLU A 152 0.98 -14.56 4.76
N ILE A 153 0.27 -13.60 5.34
CA ILE A 153 0.69 -12.20 5.40
C ILE A 153 0.85 -11.73 6.85
N ARG A 154 1.74 -10.77 7.05
CA ARG A 154 1.86 -10.01 8.30
C ARG A 154 1.69 -8.53 7.98
N VAL A 155 0.85 -7.86 8.76
CA VAL A 155 0.67 -6.42 8.67
C VAL A 155 1.64 -5.77 9.65
N VAL A 156 2.54 -4.95 9.11
CA VAL A 156 3.48 -4.17 9.92
C VAL A 156 3.07 -2.71 9.83
N GLY A 157 2.77 -2.12 10.97
CA GLY A 157 2.45 -0.71 11.12
C GLY A 157 3.10 -0.18 12.38
N ASN A 158 3.47 1.10 12.37
CA ASN A 158 3.95 1.77 13.56
C ASN A 158 2.77 2.50 14.19
N ASP A 159 2.31 2.01 15.35
CA ASP A 159 1.22 2.64 16.09
C ASP A 159 1.76 3.78 16.96
N SER A 160 1.80 4.98 16.39
CA SER A 160 1.85 6.28 17.10
C SER A 160 2.76 6.40 18.34
N GLY A 161 3.88 5.66 18.39
CA GLY A 161 4.85 5.71 19.48
C GLY A 161 4.89 4.52 20.46
N GLU A 162 4.00 3.52 20.35
CA GLU A 162 4.16 2.26 21.08
C GLU A 162 4.97 1.25 20.27
N LYS A 163 5.91 0.60 20.95
CA LYS A 163 6.85 -0.36 20.33
C LYS A 163 6.06 -1.45 19.59
N VAL A 164 6.36 -1.61 18.31
CA VAL A 164 5.89 -2.75 17.52
C VAL A 164 6.54 -4.03 18.07
N TYR A 165 5.79 -4.79 18.88
CA TYR A 165 6.07 -6.19 19.18
C TYR A 165 4.90 -7.02 18.68
N THR A 166 5.08 -7.76 17.58
CA THR A 166 4.33 -8.98 17.30
C THR A 166 5.19 -9.87 16.43
#